data_AF-A0AAV2NH68-F1
#
_entry.id   AF-A0AAV2NH68-F1
#
_cell.length_a   1.000
_cell.length_b   1.000
_cell.length_c   1.000
_cell.angle_alpha   90.00
_cell.angle_beta   90.00
_cell.angle_gamma   90.00
#
_symmetry.space_group_name_H-M   'P 1'
#
loop_
_entity.id
_entity.type
_entity.pdbx_description
1 polymer ?
#
loop_
_entity_poly.entity_id
_entity_poly.type
_entity_poly.pdbx_seq_one_letter_code
_entity_poly.pdbx_strand_id
1 'polypeptide(L)'
;MKKRSAFFILCSLLGLTAIVCCVFWKELSIELTAVVSSSQLYCYWSRSNGIVELGQGKWDKEMLIPSRCVFFHETSCSPPDLTPRQACAVESAARNNRNLNVFVLFFATGQFSKKSQEFADILQTYDNVYIRRVRLSRYVIDTPLESWFLANVREFSENRDWLYKDFHDYIRMLTLWKFGGVTLNLNSIVLAPLDELTTFAGVRDNRDMDIGVFGVDTSTNFGEKFVNACVEVIKNTNADSYSRYKITRVITEVLQQLCYQRDNRECRQFTIYPPEKFYPVSPYSRNADEMMTNMMKNATTIHLFRTDYSRNDEADVAAIYRMAAKQHCPKIYEHAEKIF
;
A
#
# COMPACT_ATOMS: atom_id res chain seq x y z
N MET A 1 56.18 13.40 2.76
CA MET A 1 55.05 12.44 2.67
C MET A 1 54.14 12.43 3.91
N LYS A 2 54.67 12.34 5.15
CA LYS A 2 53.86 12.28 6.39
C LYS A 2 52.85 13.44 6.61
N LYS A 3 53.23 14.70 6.32
CA LYS A 3 52.33 15.87 6.50
C LYS A 3 51.11 15.87 5.55
N ARG A 4 51.28 15.41 4.30
CA ARG A 4 50.16 15.26 3.35
C ARG A 4 49.19 14.19 3.82
N SER A 5 49.70 13.05 4.30
CA SER A 5 48.87 11.96 4.84
C SER A 5 48.05 12.40 6.06
N ALA A 6 48.64 13.18 6.97
CA ALA A 6 47.93 13.71 8.15
C ALA A 6 46.82 14.71 7.78
N PHE A 7 47.05 15.55 6.76
CA PHE A 7 46.05 16.49 6.24
C PHE A 7 44.86 15.74 5.62
N PHE A 8 45.11 14.70 4.81
CA PHE A 8 44.05 13.87 4.26
C PHE A 8 43.21 13.18 5.34
N ILE A 9 43.84 12.61 6.38
CA ILE A 9 43.13 11.98 7.50
C ILE A 9 42.26 12.99 8.25
N LEU A 10 42.77 14.20 8.49
CA LEU A 10 42.00 15.26 9.17
C LEU A 10 40.79 15.71 8.34
N CYS A 11 40.95 15.90 7.03
CA CYS A 11 39.84 16.23 6.12
C CYS A 11 38.81 15.10 6.05
N SER A 12 39.23 13.82 6.02
CA SER A 12 38.31 12.69 6.04
C SER A 12 37.53 12.59 7.35
N LEU A 13 38.18 12.81 8.49
CA LEU A 13 37.52 12.84 9.80
C LEU A 13 36.52 14.01 9.91
N LEU A 14 36.90 15.21 9.44
CA LEU A 14 36.00 16.36 9.40
C LEU A 14 34.79 16.13 8.48
N GLY A 15 35.00 15.51 7.32
CA GLY A 15 33.94 15.10 6.40
C GLY A 15 32.98 14.08 7.03
N LEU A 16 33.52 13.06 7.70
CA LEU A 16 32.74 12.07 8.44
C LEU A 16 31.93 12.71 9.58
N THR A 17 32.53 13.61 10.36
CA THR A 17 31.81 14.33 11.42
C THR A 17 30.72 15.23 10.86
N ALA A 18 30.95 15.91 9.73
CA ALA A 18 29.94 16.74 9.08
C ALA A 18 28.77 15.88 8.58
N ILE A 19 29.04 14.72 7.97
CA ILE A 19 28.00 13.78 7.52
C ILE A 19 27.19 13.25 8.70
N VAL A 20 27.86 12.80 9.77
CA VAL A 20 27.20 12.29 10.99
C VAL A 20 26.35 13.38 11.63
N CYS A 21 26.87 14.61 11.73
CA CYS A 21 26.10 15.75 12.21
C CYS A 21 24.90 16.07 11.32
N CYS A 22 25.04 16.07 9.99
CA CYS A 22 23.92 16.32 9.07
C CYS A 22 22.83 15.24 9.19
N VAL A 23 23.20 13.96 9.26
CA VAL A 23 22.24 12.85 9.44
C VAL A 23 21.54 12.97 10.80
N PHE A 24 22.30 13.25 11.86
CA PHE A 24 21.76 13.42 13.21
C PHE A 24 20.82 14.64 13.30
N TRP A 25 21.20 15.79 12.71
CA TRP A 25 20.35 16.97 12.66
C TRP A 25 19.09 16.74 11.83
N LYS A 26 19.18 15.96 10.73
CA LYS A 26 18.03 15.57 9.92
C LYS A 26 17.06 14.71 10.74
N GLU A 27 17.54 13.65 11.40
CA GLU A 27 16.71 12.84 12.31
C GLU A 27 16.13 13.65 13.48
N LEU A 28 16.92 14.56 14.06
CA LEU A 28 16.47 15.42 15.18
C LEU A 28 15.43 16.46 14.75
N SER A 29 15.58 17.09 13.59
CA SER A 29 14.58 18.02 13.04
C SER A 29 13.26 17.32 12.74
N ILE A 30 13.34 16.06 12.31
CA ILE A 30 12.20 15.19 12.10
C ILE A 30 11.53 14.85 13.43
N GLU A 31 12.30 14.50 14.47
CA GLU A 31 11.74 14.25 15.80
C GLU A 31 11.16 15.52 16.45
N LEU A 32 11.75 16.70 16.23
CA LEU A 32 11.20 17.97 16.72
C LEU A 32 9.90 18.36 16.00
N THR A 33 9.84 18.22 14.67
CA THR A 33 8.58 18.40 13.92
C THR A 33 7.52 17.37 14.32
N ALA A 34 7.94 16.13 14.64
CA ALA A 34 7.07 15.08 15.18
C ALA A 34 6.49 15.42 16.56
N VAL A 35 7.31 15.95 17.48
CA VAL A 35 6.88 16.38 18.83
C VAL A 35 5.87 17.53 18.76
N VAL A 36 5.95 18.35 17.71
CA VAL A 36 5.01 19.45 17.46
C VAL A 36 3.75 18.98 16.70
N SER A 37 3.80 17.81 16.04
CA SER A 37 2.66 17.22 15.33
C SER A 37 1.64 16.60 16.30
N SER A 38 0.34 16.73 15.97
CA SER A 38 -0.80 16.24 16.75
C SER A 38 -0.58 14.85 17.37
N SER A 39 -1.01 14.65 18.63
CA SER A 39 -0.98 13.35 19.34
C SER A 39 -1.62 12.19 18.56
N GLN A 40 -2.40 12.52 17.52
CA GLN A 40 -3.12 11.59 16.66
C GLN A 40 -2.24 10.89 15.62
N LEU A 41 -1.06 11.46 15.29
CA LEU A 41 -0.10 10.88 14.32
C LEU A 41 1.19 10.39 14.98
N TYR A 42 1.20 10.22 16.30
CA TYR A 42 2.38 9.78 17.02
C TYR A 42 2.97 8.49 16.41
N CYS A 43 2.11 7.58 15.93
CA CYS A 43 2.54 6.30 15.38
C CYS A 43 3.44 6.43 14.14
N TYR A 44 3.33 7.51 13.37
CA TYR A 44 4.14 7.76 12.18
C TYR A 44 5.60 8.07 12.50
N TRP A 45 5.87 8.52 13.73
CA TRP A 45 7.20 8.94 14.18
C TRP A 45 7.79 8.03 15.25
N SER A 46 6.94 7.45 16.10
CA SER A 46 7.39 6.66 17.23
C SER A 46 8.06 5.36 16.82
N ARG A 47 9.04 4.94 17.62
CA ARG A 47 9.59 3.57 17.59
C ARG A 47 8.59 2.62 18.26
N SER A 48 8.64 1.35 17.91
CA SER A 48 7.82 0.32 18.55
C SER A 48 8.59 -0.98 18.71
N ASN A 49 8.32 -1.68 19.81
CA ASN A 49 8.88 -3.02 20.08
C ASN A 49 7.89 -4.15 19.74
N GLY A 50 6.85 -3.86 18.96
CA GLY A 50 5.84 -4.84 18.56
C GLY A 50 6.19 -5.52 17.24
N ILE A 51 5.47 -5.19 16.18
CA ILE A 51 5.73 -5.71 14.84
C ILE A 51 7.12 -5.24 14.35
N VAL A 52 7.89 -6.16 13.76
CA VAL A 52 9.23 -5.89 13.21
C VAL A 52 9.18 -4.78 12.16
N GLU A 53 10.04 -3.78 12.27
CA GLU A 53 10.11 -2.69 11.29
C GLU A 53 10.63 -3.17 9.92
N LEU A 54 10.05 -2.65 8.85
CA LEU A 54 10.48 -2.91 7.48
C LEU A 54 11.95 -2.49 7.29
N GLY A 55 12.77 -3.39 6.76
CA GLY A 55 14.21 -3.23 6.61
C GLY A 55 15.03 -3.75 7.79
N GLN A 56 14.39 -4.11 8.90
CA GLN A 56 15.03 -4.83 10.02
C GLN A 56 14.73 -6.33 10.02
N GLY A 57 13.76 -6.78 9.21
CA GLY A 57 13.50 -8.21 9.02
C GLY A 57 14.66 -8.88 8.29
N LYS A 58 15.04 -10.07 8.76
CA LYS A 58 16.20 -10.86 8.28
C LYS A 58 16.25 -11.02 6.75
N TRP A 59 15.10 -11.02 6.08
CA TRP A 59 14.95 -11.29 4.65
C TRP A 59 14.31 -10.14 3.87
N ASP A 60 14.10 -8.97 4.48
CA ASP A 60 13.32 -7.91 3.85
C ASP A 60 13.95 -7.44 2.55
N LYS A 61 15.28 -7.29 2.53
CA LYS A 61 15.99 -6.83 1.33
C LYS A 61 15.92 -7.84 0.19
N GLU A 62 16.02 -9.12 0.51
CA GLU A 62 15.94 -10.21 -0.47
C GLU A 62 14.53 -10.42 -0.99
N MET A 63 13.51 -10.14 -0.17
CA MET A 63 12.10 -10.41 -0.49
C MET A 63 11.37 -9.20 -1.07
N LEU A 64 11.89 -7.99 -0.90
CA LEU A 64 11.45 -6.80 -1.62
C LEU A 64 12.00 -6.80 -3.06
N ILE A 65 11.62 -7.81 -3.83
CA ILE A 65 12.00 -7.97 -5.23
C ILE A 65 11.18 -6.97 -6.06
N PRO A 66 11.84 -6.11 -6.86
CA PRO A 66 11.14 -5.13 -7.69
C PRO A 66 10.04 -5.75 -8.54
N SER A 67 8.85 -5.16 -8.50
CA SER A 67 7.67 -5.58 -9.26
C SER A 67 7.15 -6.99 -8.97
N ARG A 68 7.64 -7.62 -7.90
CA ARG A 68 7.32 -9.02 -7.53
C ARG A 68 6.70 -9.11 -6.13
N CYS A 69 6.03 -8.03 -5.72
CA CYS A 69 5.40 -7.89 -4.42
C CYS A 69 3.94 -7.46 -4.54
N VAL A 70 3.12 -7.97 -3.61
CA VAL A 70 1.77 -7.48 -3.31
C VAL A 70 1.82 -6.79 -1.96
N PHE A 71 1.32 -5.57 -1.89
CA PHE A 71 1.32 -4.76 -0.67
C PHE A 71 -0.11 -4.52 -0.19
N PHE A 72 -0.32 -4.80 1.09
CA PHE A 72 -1.45 -4.34 1.87
C PHE A 72 -0.98 -3.30 2.88
N HIS A 73 -1.76 -2.25 3.07
CA HIS A 73 -1.45 -1.17 4.01
C HIS A 73 -2.54 -1.05 5.06
N GLU A 74 -2.14 -0.96 6.32
CA GLU A 74 -2.99 -0.54 7.44
C GLU A 74 -2.37 0.73 8.03
N THR A 75 -2.89 1.88 7.62
CA THR A 75 -2.32 3.21 7.91
C THR A 75 -2.89 3.86 9.16
N SER A 76 -3.85 3.23 9.84
CA SER A 76 -4.38 3.76 11.09
C SER A 76 -3.32 3.75 12.21
N CYS A 77 -3.41 4.73 13.12
CA CYS A 77 -2.59 4.77 14.33
C CYS A 77 -3.19 3.99 15.51
N SER A 78 -4.26 3.22 15.28
CA SER A 78 -4.83 2.32 16.27
C SER A 78 -3.94 1.09 16.44
N PRO A 79 -3.87 0.46 17.62
CA PRO A 79 -3.09 -0.77 17.82
C PRO A 79 -3.35 -1.77 16.69
N PRO A 80 -2.30 -2.41 16.15
CA PRO A 80 -2.44 -3.24 14.98
C PRO A 80 -3.40 -4.39 15.26
N ASP A 81 -4.37 -4.58 14.36
CA ASP A 81 -5.41 -5.61 14.48
C ASP A 81 -5.80 -6.11 13.08
N LEU A 82 -6.03 -7.41 12.96
CA LEU A 82 -6.51 -8.07 11.77
C LEU A 82 -7.86 -8.72 12.09
N THR A 83 -8.89 -8.28 11.38
CA THR A 83 -10.16 -9.00 11.36
C THR A 83 -10.02 -10.29 10.53
N PRO A 84 -10.92 -11.29 10.71
CA PRO A 84 -10.93 -12.49 9.87
C PRO A 84 -10.97 -12.18 8.37
N ARG A 85 -11.71 -11.14 7.97
CA ARG A 85 -11.79 -10.71 6.57
C ARG A 85 -10.45 -10.19 6.06
N GLN A 86 -9.75 -9.39 6.87
CA GLN A 86 -8.44 -8.85 6.50
C GLN A 86 -7.37 -9.93 6.45
N ALA A 87 -7.36 -10.85 7.40
CA ALA A 87 -6.46 -11.99 7.34
C ALA A 87 -6.76 -12.89 6.13
N CYS A 88 -8.03 -13.09 5.77
CA CYS A 88 -8.43 -13.84 4.58
C CYS A 88 -7.92 -13.17 3.28
N ALA A 89 -7.95 -11.85 3.19
CA ALA A 89 -7.38 -11.12 2.06
C ALA A 89 -5.88 -11.43 1.87
N VAL A 90 -5.12 -11.45 2.98
CA VAL A 90 -3.68 -11.77 2.95
C VAL A 90 -3.44 -13.24 2.58
N GLU A 91 -4.15 -14.17 3.20
CA GLU A 91 -4.01 -15.61 2.88
C GLU A 91 -4.36 -15.90 1.42
N SER A 92 -5.46 -15.33 0.91
CA SER A 92 -5.86 -15.51 -0.48
C SER A 92 -4.83 -14.93 -1.45
N ALA A 93 -4.23 -13.78 -1.16
CA ALA A 93 -3.13 -13.24 -1.94
C ALA A 93 -1.94 -14.21 -1.95
N ALA A 94 -1.53 -14.70 -0.78
CA ALA A 94 -0.39 -15.60 -0.63
C ALA A 94 -0.58 -16.92 -1.41
N ARG A 95 -1.76 -17.53 -1.29
CA ARG A 95 -2.07 -18.82 -1.91
C ARG A 95 -2.18 -18.74 -3.44
N ASN A 96 -2.80 -17.69 -3.96
CA ASN A 96 -3.01 -17.53 -5.41
C ASN A 96 -1.80 -16.88 -6.10
N ASN A 97 -0.78 -16.42 -5.34
CA ASN A 97 0.41 -15.75 -5.88
C ASN A 97 1.70 -16.29 -5.26
N ARG A 98 1.95 -17.60 -5.41
CA ARG A 98 3.15 -18.25 -4.83
C ARG A 98 4.48 -17.68 -5.34
N ASN A 99 4.46 -17.00 -6.49
CA ASN A 99 5.62 -16.34 -7.10
C ASN A 99 5.75 -14.85 -6.73
N LEU A 100 4.90 -14.33 -5.83
CA LEU A 100 4.95 -12.96 -5.34
C LEU A 100 5.12 -12.97 -3.82
N ASN A 101 5.86 -11.98 -3.31
CA ASN A 101 5.95 -11.74 -1.88
C ASN A 101 4.80 -10.83 -1.43
N VAL A 102 4.07 -11.25 -0.40
CA VAL A 102 2.93 -10.52 0.15
C VAL A 102 3.37 -9.80 1.41
N PHE A 103 3.40 -8.48 1.35
CA PHE A 103 3.72 -7.63 2.49
C PHE A 103 2.46 -7.02 3.09
N VAL A 104 2.32 -7.12 4.40
CA VAL A 104 1.30 -6.43 5.18
C VAL A 104 1.99 -5.36 6.02
N LEU A 105 1.75 -4.09 5.67
CA LEU A 105 2.46 -2.94 6.22
C LEU A 105 1.57 -2.19 7.21
N PHE A 106 1.89 -2.30 8.50
CA PHE A 106 1.22 -1.58 9.59
C PHE A 106 1.97 -0.30 9.94
N PHE A 107 1.25 0.81 10.09
CA PHE A 107 1.85 2.09 10.48
C PHE A 107 1.75 2.33 11.99
N ALA A 108 0.77 1.70 12.62
CA ALA A 108 0.56 1.72 14.06
C ALA A 108 1.79 1.25 14.86
N THR A 109 1.85 1.71 16.10
CA THR A 109 2.72 1.15 17.13
C THR A 109 1.95 0.16 18.00
N GLY A 110 2.66 -0.77 18.63
CA GLY A 110 2.07 -1.72 19.57
C GLY A 110 2.14 -3.15 19.07
N GLN A 111 1.55 -4.06 19.84
CA GLN A 111 1.46 -5.48 19.52
C GLN A 111 0.04 -5.81 19.03
N PHE A 112 -0.07 -6.92 18.32
CA PHE A 112 -1.38 -7.45 17.95
C PHE A 112 -2.19 -7.78 19.20
N SER A 113 -3.52 -7.62 19.09
CA SER A 113 -4.44 -8.26 20.02
C SER A 113 -4.22 -9.78 20.02
N LYS A 114 -4.59 -10.49 21.10
CA LYS A 114 -4.44 -11.97 21.14
C LYS A 114 -5.10 -12.64 19.93
N LYS A 115 -6.31 -12.20 19.57
CA LYS A 115 -7.05 -12.71 18.41
C LYS A 115 -6.32 -12.44 17.10
N SER A 116 -5.83 -11.21 16.92
CA SER A 116 -5.07 -10.84 15.72
C SER A 116 -3.71 -11.52 15.66
N GLN A 117 -3.10 -11.85 16.79
CA GLN A 117 -1.86 -12.60 16.85
C GLN A 117 -2.06 -14.01 16.30
N GLU A 118 -3.16 -14.69 16.64
CA GLU A 118 -3.47 -16.02 16.09
C GLU A 118 -3.64 -15.99 14.56
N PHE A 119 -4.27 -14.95 14.01
CA PHE A 119 -4.33 -14.76 12.56
C PHE A 119 -2.94 -14.47 11.96
N ALA A 120 -2.14 -13.61 12.60
CA ALA A 120 -0.79 -13.32 12.16
C ALA A 120 0.09 -14.59 12.16
N ASP A 121 -0.05 -15.47 13.14
CA ASP A 121 0.67 -16.73 13.24
C ASP A 121 0.29 -17.67 12.10
N ILE A 122 -1.01 -17.78 11.76
CA ILE A 122 -1.47 -18.54 10.60
C ILE A 122 -0.87 -17.97 9.30
N LEU A 123 -0.89 -16.65 9.14
CA LEU A 123 -0.36 -15.97 7.96
C LEU A 123 1.15 -16.18 7.81
N GLN A 124 1.89 -16.22 8.92
CA GLN A 124 3.34 -16.49 8.91
C GLN A 124 3.70 -17.96 8.61
N THR A 125 2.72 -18.87 8.49
CA THR A 125 2.95 -20.22 7.95
C THR A 125 3.12 -20.24 6.42
N TYR A 126 2.93 -19.10 5.75
CA TYR A 126 3.18 -18.94 4.33
C TYR A 126 4.55 -18.32 4.09
N ASP A 127 5.40 -19.02 3.35
CA ASP A 127 6.79 -18.63 3.09
C ASP A 127 6.94 -17.31 2.32
N ASN A 128 5.86 -16.86 1.67
CA ASN A 128 5.81 -15.61 0.92
C ASN A 128 5.04 -14.49 1.65
N VAL A 129 4.74 -14.61 2.94
CA VAL A 129 4.03 -13.58 3.72
C VAL A 129 4.94 -12.88 4.71
N TYR A 130 4.93 -11.54 4.67
CA TYR A 130 5.78 -10.69 5.48
C TYR A 130 4.96 -9.58 6.16
N ILE A 131 4.73 -9.73 7.45
CA ILE A 131 4.07 -8.70 8.26
C ILE A 131 5.13 -7.76 8.81
N ARG A 132 5.04 -6.46 8.49
CA ARG A 132 6.03 -5.45 8.88
C ARG A 132 5.39 -4.17 9.38
N ARG A 133 6.11 -3.48 10.24
CA ARG A 133 5.80 -2.13 10.66
C ARG A 133 6.52 -1.12 9.75
N VAL A 134 5.82 -0.07 9.35
CA VAL A 134 6.38 1.07 8.63
C VAL A 134 6.33 2.29 9.53
N ARG A 135 7.50 2.78 9.93
CA ARG A 135 7.64 4.11 10.51
C ARG A 135 7.64 5.11 9.34
N LEU A 136 6.50 5.76 9.11
CA LEU A 136 6.30 6.64 7.96
C LEU A 136 7.39 7.70 7.83
N SER A 137 7.85 8.26 8.94
CA SER A 137 8.91 9.26 8.94
C SER A 137 10.26 8.80 8.43
N ARG A 138 10.54 7.50 8.50
CA ARG A 138 11.69 6.88 7.83
C ARG A 138 11.36 6.42 6.43
N TYR A 139 10.11 6.01 6.22
CA TYR A 139 9.65 5.52 4.93
C TYR A 139 9.72 6.60 3.84
N VAL A 140 9.44 7.85 4.17
CA VAL A 140 9.52 8.99 3.23
C VAL A 140 10.94 9.51 2.99
N ILE A 141 11.92 9.15 3.81
CA ILE A 141 13.31 9.61 3.66
C ILE A 141 13.91 9.07 2.38
N ASP A 142 14.71 9.91 1.71
CA ASP A 142 15.37 9.63 0.44
C ASP A 142 14.37 9.27 -0.67
N THR A 143 13.19 9.90 -0.61
CA THR A 143 12.15 9.82 -1.64
C THR A 143 11.81 11.22 -2.15
N PRO A 144 11.26 11.36 -3.37
CA PRO A 144 10.86 12.68 -3.88
C PRO A 144 9.77 13.35 -3.02
N LEU A 145 9.05 12.60 -2.20
CA LEU A 145 8.03 13.11 -1.28
C LEU A 145 8.60 13.60 0.05
N GLU A 146 9.90 13.46 0.31
CA GLU A 146 10.48 13.78 1.62
C GLU A 146 10.20 15.22 2.05
N SER A 147 10.65 16.21 1.26
CA SER A 147 10.48 17.63 1.59
C SER A 147 9.01 18.03 1.59
N TRP A 148 8.22 17.49 0.66
CA TRP A 148 6.78 17.74 0.58
C TRP A 148 6.06 17.24 1.83
N PHE A 149 6.36 16.03 2.29
CA PHE A 149 5.77 15.45 3.48
C PHE A 149 6.11 16.30 4.72
N LEU A 150 7.38 16.66 4.91
CA LEU A 150 7.79 17.48 6.05
C LEU A 150 7.13 18.87 6.06
N ALA A 151 6.90 19.45 4.89
CA ALA A 151 6.23 20.75 4.77
C ALA A 151 4.72 20.67 5.10
N ASN A 152 4.03 19.59 4.71
CA ASN A 152 2.56 19.53 4.74
C ASN A 152 1.98 18.62 5.83
N VAL A 153 2.77 17.76 6.48
CA VAL A 153 2.27 16.74 7.43
C VAL A 153 1.45 17.32 8.58
N ARG A 154 1.77 18.53 9.03
CA ARG A 154 1.01 19.22 10.08
C ARG A 154 -0.41 19.53 9.62
N GLU A 155 -0.56 20.14 8.45
CA GLU A 155 -1.86 20.54 7.89
C GLU A 155 -2.70 19.32 7.52
N PHE A 156 -2.08 18.26 7.01
CA PHE A 156 -2.75 16.98 6.77
C PHE A 156 -3.28 16.31 8.04
N SER A 157 -2.60 16.52 9.17
CA SER A 157 -3.03 15.97 10.46
C SER A 157 -4.31 16.61 11.01
N GLU A 158 -4.69 17.78 10.50
CA GLU A 158 -5.90 18.50 10.91
C GLU A 158 -7.15 17.94 10.23
N ASN A 159 -7.01 17.35 9.03
CA ASN A 159 -8.12 16.73 8.28
C ASN A 159 -8.03 15.19 8.32
N ARG A 160 -8.66 14.61 9.35
CA ARG A 160 -8.67 13.16 9.58
C ARG A 160 -9.30 12.36 8.45
N ASP A 161 -10.37 12.87 7.84
CA ASP A 161 -11.09 12.15 6.79
C ASP A 161 -10.24 12.03 5.53
N TRP A 162 -9.55 13.10 5.15
CA TRP A 162 -8.61 13.09 4.04
C TRP A 162 -7.42 12.18 4.32
N LEU A 163 -6.84 12.28 5.52
CA LEU A 163 -5.71 11.45 5.93
C LEU A 163 -6.07 9.95 5.86
N TYR A 164 -7.28 9.58 6.26
CA TYR A 164 -7.72 8.20 6.20
C TYR A 164 -7.98 7.72 4.76
N LYS A 165 -8.58 8.56 3.91
CA LYS A 165 -9.04 8.17 2.57
C LYS A 165 -7.97 8.34 1.50
N ASP A 166 -7.39 9.53 1.37
CA ASP A 166 -6.61 9.92 0.20
C ASP A 166 -5.10 9.85 0.46
N PHE A 167 -4.64 10.21 1.66
CA PHE A 167 -3.21 10.08 2.02
C PHE A 167 -2.76 8.62 1.98
N HIS A 168 -3.65 7.69 2.34
CA HIS A 168 -3.41 6.25 2.23
C HIS A 168 -2.98 5.86 0.80
N ASP A 169 -3.62 6.41 -0.23
CA ASP A 169 -3.28 6.11 -1.61
C ASP A 169 -1.95 6.75 -2.05
N TYR A 170 -1.57 7.89 -1.47
CA TYR A 170 -0.22 8.46 -1.71
C TYR A 170 0.87 7.57 -1.14
N ILE A 171 0.64 6.98 0.04
CA ILE A 171 1.56 6.02 0.63
C ILE A 171 1.65 4.75 -0.21
N ARG A 172 0.52 4.24 -0.73
CA ARG A 172 0.51 3.12 -1.67
C ARG A 172 1.31 3.42 -2.94
N MET A 173 1.13 4.60 -3.52
CA MET A 173 1.91 5.03 -4.68
C MET A 173 3.40 5.17 -4.36
N LEU A 174 3.76 5.73 -3.20
CA LEU A 174 5.14 5.78 -2.74
C LEU A 174 5.75 4.38 -2.54
N THR A 175 4.96 3.41 -2.04
CA THR A 175 5.40 2.02 -1.94
C THR A 175 5.72 1.43 -3.32
N LEU A 176 4.87 1.67 -4.33
CA LEU A 176 5.15 1.25 -5.70
C LEU A 176 6.33 2.01 -6.32
N TRP A 177 6.57 3.26 -5.94
CA TRP A 177 7.77 3.98 -6.35
C TRP A 177 9.04 3.32 -5.82
N LYS A 178 9.03 2.85 -4.57
CA LYS A 178 10.18 2.16 -3.96
C LYS A 178 10.39 0.76 -4.53
N PHE A 179 9.33 0.01 -4.77
CA PHE A 179 9.42 -1.44 -4.97
C PHE A 179 8.69 -1.98 -6.21
N GLY A 180 7.93 -1.16 -6.93
CA GLY A 180 6.96 -1.66 -7.92
C GLY A 180 5.93 -2.59 -7.29
N GLY A 181 5.25 -3.38 -8.12
CA GLY A 181 4.33 -4.43 -7.69
C GLY A 181 2.88 -3.99 -7.71
N VAL A 182 2.06 -4.57 -6.83
CA VAL A 182 0.60 -4.32 -6.78
C VAL A 182 0.19 -3.88 -5.38
N THR A 183 -0.68 -2.87 -5.27
CA THR A 183 -1.30 -2.52 -3.99
C THR A 183 -2.77 -2.93 -3.95
N LEU A 184 -3.16 -3.63 -2.88
CA LEU A 184 -4.52 -4.10 -2.66
C LEU A 184 -5.06 -3.61 -1.31
N ASN A 185 -6.39 -3.50 -1.22
CA ASN A 185 -7.05 -3.18 0.04
C ASN A 185 -7.21 -4.45 0.88
N LEU A 186 -7.07 -4.34 2.20
CA LEU A 186 -7.22 -5.47 3.14
C LEU A 186 -8.63 -6.08 3.17
N ASN A 187 -9.61 -5.53 2.46
CA ASN A 187 -10.94 -6.12 2.27
C ASN A 187 -11.12 -6.75 0.89
N SER A 188 -10.03 -7.11 0.20
CA SER A 188 -10.05 -7.69 -1.14
C SER A 188 -9.56 -9.15 -1.10
N ILE A 189 -10.45 -10.12 -1.36
CA ILE A 189 -10.04 -11.52 -1.55
C ILE A 189 -9.43 -11.65 -2.94
N VAL A 190 -8.24 -12.25 -3.04
CA VAL A 190 -7.59 -12.53 -4.31
C VAL A 190 -8.06 -13.89 -4.84
N LEU A 191 -8.55 -13.91 -6.07
CA LEU A 191 -9.10 -15.11 -6.73
C LEU A 191 -8.16 -15.69 -7.77
N ALA A 192 -7.29 -14.86 -8.36
CA ALA A 192 -6.42 -15.23 -9.46
C ALA A 192 -5.00 -14.63 -9.29
N PRO A 193 -3.99 -15.18 -10.00
CA PRO A 193 -2.64 -14.61 -10.01
C PRO A 193 -2.61 -13.16 -10.50
N LEU A 194 -1.66 -12.39 -9.97
CA LEU A 194 -1.40 -10.98 -10.25
C LEU A 194 -0.07 -10.78 -11.00
N ASP A 195 0.70 -11.84 -11.20
CA ASP A 195 2.06 -11.79 -11.71
C ASP A 195 2.18 -11.54 -13.21
N GLU A 196 1.07 -11.68 -13.94
CA GLU A 196 0.96 -11.32 -15.37
C GLU A 196 0.55 -9.85 -15.58
N LEU A 197 0.22 -9.12 -14.51
CA LEU A 197 -0.21 -7.73 -14.62
C LEU A 197 1.00 -6.81 -14.80
N THR A 198 1.04 -6.11 -15.93
CA THR A 198 1.95 -4.98 -16.16
C THR A 198 1.41 -3.73 -15.47
N THR A 199 2.05 -2.56 -15.63
CA THR A 199 1.55 -1.28 -15.07
C THR A 199 0.07 -1.05 -15.38
N PHE A 200 -0.76 -0.83 -14.36
CA PHE A 200 -2.21 -0.82 -14.51
C PHE A 200 -2.95 0.00 -13.44
N ALA A 201 -4.21 0.33 -13.74
CA ALA A 201 -5.20 0.78 -12.78
C ALA A 201 -6.50 -0.01 -12.92
N GLY A 202 -7.11 -0.36 -11.80
CA GLY A 202 -8.43 -0.98 -11.69
C GLY A 202 -9.45 0.07 -11.26
N VAL A 203 -10.45 0.28 -12.13
CA VAL A 203 -11.58 1.17 -11.88
C VAL A 203 -12.54 0.51 -10.90
N ARG A 204 -13.02 1.25 -9.90
CA ARG A 204 -13.93 0.78 -8.85
C ARG A 204 -15.37 0.74 -9.31
N ASP A 205 -15.81 1.78 -10.00
CA ASP A 205 -17.14 1.89 -10.59
C ASP A 205 -17.11 2.74 -11.86
N ASN A 206 -18.11 2.53 -12.72
CA ASN A 206 -18.22 3.21 -14.01
C ASN A 206 -18.83 4.63 -13.92
N ARG A 207 -19.18 5.12 -12.72
CA ARG A 207 -19.81 6.45 -12.54
C ARG A 207 -18.75 7.52 -12.34
N ASP A 208 -17.92 7.34 -11.31
CA ASP A 208 -16.90 8.31 -10.92
C ASP A 208 -15.51 7.93 -11.45
N MET A 209 -15.40 6.75 -12.10
CA MET A 209 -14.15 6.19 -12.63
C MET A 209 -13.05 6.12 -11.57
N ASP A 210 -13.45 5.97 -10.31
CA ASP A 210 -12.57 6.04 -9.17
C ASP A 210 -11.60 4.86 -9.18
N ILE A 211 -10.30 5.13 -8.98
CA ILE A 211 -9.28 4.07 -8.96
C ILE A 211 -9.11 3.59 -7.51
N GLY A 212 -9.06 2.27 -7.30
CA GLY A 212 -8.83 1.71 -5.96
C GLY A 212 -7.88 0.51 -5.91
N VAL A 213 -7.44 0.02 -7.07
CA VAL A 213 -6.34 -0.94 -7.21
C VAL A 213 -5.43 -0.41 -8.31
N PHE A 214 -4.13 -0.47 -8.11
CA PHE A 214 -3.15 -0.10 -9.13
C PHE A 214 -1.84 -0.83 -8.85
N GLY A 215 -1.11 -1.07 -9.94
CA GLY A 215 0.18 -1.74 -9.92
C GLY A 215 1.14 -1.11 -10.91
N VAL A 216 2.42 -1.25 -10.63
CA VAL A 216 3.51 -0.68 -11.44
C VAL A 216 4.55 -1.75 -11.67
N ASP A 217 4.83 -2.01 -12.94
CA ASP A 217 5.96 -2.83 -13.35
C ASP A 217 7.18 -1.93 -13.65
N THR A 218 8.00 -1.73 -12.61
CA THR A 218 9.24 -0.95 -12.67
C THR A 218 10.36 -1.63 -13.45
N SER A 219 10.17 -2.87 -13.92
CA SER A 219 11.10 -3.48 -14.87
C SER A 219 10.96 -2.89 -16.29
N THR A 220 9.84 -2.21 -16.55
CA THR A 220 9.58 -1.51 -17.81
C THR A 220 9.94 -0.02 -17.70
N ASN A 221 10.50 0.53 -18.78
CA ASN A 221 10.75 1.98 -18.89
C ASN A 221 9.46 2.79 -18.71
N PHE A 222 8.32 2.27 -19.17
CA PHE A 222 7.04 2.93 -18.98
C PHE A 222 6.61 2.96 -17.51
N GLY A 223 6.67 1.82 -16.80
CA GLY A 223 6.30 1.76 -15.38
C GLY A 223 7.18 2.64 -14.51
N GLU A 224 8.50 2.68 -14.75
CA GLU A 224 9.43 3.58 -14.07
C GLU A 224 9.07 5.06 -14.32
N LYS A 225 8.86 5.47 -15.58
CA LYS A 225 8.42 6.84 -15.92
C LYS A 225 7.07 7.19 -15.29
N PHE A 226 6.12 6.25 -15.32
CA PHE A 226 4.78 6.42 -14.79
C PHE A 226 4.81 6.70 -13.29
N VAL A 227 5.49 5.86 -12.50
CA VAL A 227 5.51 6.01 -11.05
C VAL A 227 6.29 7.25 -10.60
N ASN A 228 7.37 7.60 -11.31
CA ASN A 228 8.10 8.85 -11.09
C ASN A 228 7.21 10.08 -11.34
N ALA A 229 6.43 10.07 -12.43
CA ALA A 229 5.50 11.16 -12.74
C ALA A 229 4.36 11.24 -11.73
N CYS A 230 3.81 10.10 -11.25
CA CYS A 230 2.77 10.10 -10.21
C CYS A 230 3.27 10.74 -8.92
N VAL A 231 4.48 10.38 -8.48
CA VAL A 231 5.08 10.95 -7.27
C VAL A 231 5.36 12.45 -7.45
N GLU A 232 5.79 12.89 -8.64
CA GLU A 232 6.00 14.32 -8.92
C GLU A 232 4.69 15.11 -8.91
N VAL A 233 3.59 14.56 -9.43
CA VAL A 233 2.26 15.20 -9.32
C VAL A 233 1.85 15.31 -7.85
N ILE A 234 2.02 14.26 -7.05
CA ILE A 234 1.71 14.29 -5.61
C ILE A 234 2.55 15.38 -4.90
N LYS A 235 3.84 15.47 -5.20
CA LYS A 235 4.76 16.45 -4.61
C LYS A 235 4.38 17.91 -4.89
N ASN A 236 3.64 18.17 -5.97
CA ASN A 236 3.17 19.50 -6.34
C ASN A 236 1.82 19.86 -5.70
N THR A 237 1.22 18.97 -4.90
CA THR A 237 0.02 19.24 -4.10
C THR A 237 0.37 19.98 -2.81
N ASN A 238 -0.60 20.67 -2.21
CA ASN A 238 -0.43 21.39 -0.94
C ASN A 238 -1.72 21.34 -0.09
N ALA A 239 -1.69 21.89 1.13
CA ALA A 239 -2.86 22.00 2.01
C ALA A 239 -4.13 22.58 1.38
N ASP A 240 -4.00 23.50 0.43
CA ASP A 240 -5.15 24.16 -0.21
C ASP A 240 -5.74 23.37 -1.40
N SER A 241 -5.04 22.32 -1.84
CA SER A 241 -5.40 21.59 -3.06
C SER A 241 -5.55 20.09 -2.88
N TYR A 242 -5.07 19.49 -1.78
CA TYR A 242 -5.04 18.04 -1.60
C TYR A 242 -6.38 17.34 -1.81
N SER A 243 -7.49 17.99 -1.45
CA SER A 243 -8.83 17.41 -1.55
C SER A 243 -9.28 17.21 -3.00
N ARG A 244 -8.63 17.91 -3.94
CA ARG A 244 -8.86 17.78 -5.38
C ARG A 244 -7.98 16.72 -6.03
N TYR A 245 -6.89 16.30 -5.38
CA TYR A 245 -5.87 15.40 -5.94
C TYR A 245 -5.98 13.98 -5.38
N LYS A 246 -7.15 13.36 -5.51
CA LYS A 246 -7.29 11.91 -5.28
C LYS A 246 -6.37 11.13 -6.23
N ILE A 247 -6.07 9.88 -5.88
CA ILE A 247 -5.22 9.03 -6.72
C ILE A 247 -5.74 8.87 -8.16
N THR A 248 -7.07 8.85 -8.33
CA THR A 248 -7.74 8.89 -9.65
C THR A 248 -7.24 10.04 -10.52
N ARG A 249 -7.18 11.25 -9.94
CA ARG A 249 -6.73 12.46 -10.65
C ARG A 249 -5.24 12.40 -10.94
N VAL A 250 -4.42 11.98 -9.96
CA VAL A 250 -2.97 11.82 -10.13
C VAL A 250 -2.65 10.91 -11.31
N ILE A 251 -3.28 9.72 -11.35
CA ILE A 251 -3.07 8.75 -12.43
C ILE A 251 -3.58 9.32 -13.76
N THR A 252 -4.75 9.97 -13.77
CA THR A 252 -5.32 10.56 -15.00
C THR A 252 -4.42 11.64 -15.60
N GLU A 253 -3.91 12.56 -14.78
CA GLU A 253 -3.01 13.62 -15.23
C GLU A 253 -1.70 13.06 -15.77
N VAL A 254 -1.12 12.05 -15.11
CA VAL A 254 0.10 11.38 -15.59
C VAL A 254 -0.14 10.64 -16.90
N LEU A 255 -1.26 9.93 -17.03
CA LEU A 255 -1.60 9.28 -18.30
C LEU A 255 -1.78 10.31 -19.41
N GLN A 256 -2.40 11.46 -19.15
CA GLN A 256 -2.46 12.55 -20.12
C GLN A 256 -1.05 13.02 -20.50
N GLN A 257 -0.18 13.29 -19.52
CA GLN A 257 1.19 13.75 -19.80
C GLN A 257 2.02 12.75 -20.61
N LEU A 258 1.92 11.46 -20.28
CA LEU A 258 2.73 10.41 -20.92
C LEU A 258 2.14 9.93 -22.25
N CYS A 259 0.81 10.02 -22.43
CA CYS A 259 0.10 9.46 -23.57
C CYS A 259 -0.49 10.46 -24.57
N TYR A 260 -0.43 11.77 -24.31
CA TYR A 260 -1.06 12.76 -25.20
C TYR A 260 -0.30 13.02 -26.51
N GLN A 261 1.04 12.88 -26.54
CA GLN A 261 1.87 13.20 -27.73
C GLN A 261 2.77 12.06 -28.21
N ARG A 262 2.83 10.93 -27.50
CA ARG A 262 3.72 9.81 -27.87
C ARG A 262 2.97 8.85 -28.78
N ASP A 263 3.66 8.36 -29.80
CA ASP A 263 3.19 7.23 -30.60
C ASP A 263 2.60 6.18 -29.64
N ASN A 264 1.35 5.79 -29.91
CA ASN A 264 0.43 5.01 -29.06
C ASN A 264 1.00 3.65 -28.56
N ARG A 265 2.25 3.31 -28.90
CA ARG A 265 2.95 2.10 -28.47
C ARG A 265 3.39 2.14 -27.01
N GLU A 266 3.91 3.27 -26.49
CA GLU A 266 4.32 3.32 -25.07
C GLU A 266 3.10 3.17 -24.15
N CYS A 267 1.96 3.74 -24.52
CA CYS A 267 0.72 3.69 -23.74
C CYS A 267 0.00 2.34 -23.77
N ARG A 268 0.32 1.46 -24.73
CA ARG A 268 -0.13 0.06 -24.70
C ARG A 268 0.48 -0.74 -23.54
N GLN A 269 1.48 -0.20 -22.85
CA GLN A 269 2.06 -0.81 -21.64
C GLN A 269 1.29 -0.45 -20.36
N PHE A 270 0.30 0.46 -20.44
CA PHE A 270 -0.63 0.73 -19.35
C PHE A 270 -1.98 0.08 -19.63
N THR A 271 -2.51 -0.66 -18.65
CA THR A 271 -3.85 -1.25 -18.76
C THR A 271 -4.82 -0.60 -17.78
N ILE A 272 -5.98 -0.15 -18.28
CA ILE A 272 -7.12 0.21 -17.45
C ILE A 272 -8.05 -1.00 -17.41
N TYR A 273 -8.20 -1.60 -16.23
CA TYR A 273 -9.12 -2.70 -16.02
C TYR A 273 -10.49 -2.18 -15.57
N PRO A 274 -11.58 -2.73 -16.12
CA PRO A 274 -12.92 -2.33 -15.74
C PRO A 274 -13.30 -2.92 -14.36
N PRO A 275 -14.39 -2.44 -13.73
CA PRO A 275 -14.80 -2.89 -12.40
C PRO A 275 -14.93 -4.39 -12.26
N GLU A 276 -15.37 -5.12 -13.28
CA GLU A 276 -15.57 -6.57 -13.22
C GLU A 276 -14.28 -7.35 -12.93
N LYS A 277 -13.11 -6.75 -13.18
CA LYS A 277 -11.81 -7.37 -12.91
C LYS A 277 -11.45 -7.39 -11.42
N PHE A 278 -11.73 -6.33 -10.67
CA PHE A 278 -11.29 -6.17 -9.27
C PHE A 278 -12.43 -5.93 -8.27
N TYR A 279 -13.59 -5.50 -8.77
CA TYR A 279 -14.81 -5.13 -8.05
C TYR A 279 -16.06 -5.80 -8.67
N PRO A 280 -16.05 -7.12 -8.90
CA PRO A 280 -17.17 -7.83 -9.54
C PRO A 280 -18.47 -7.80 -8.72
N VAL A 281 -18.36 -7.53 -7.42
CA VAL A 281 -19.48 -7.38 -6.48
C VAL A 281 -19.66 -5.89 -6.21
N SER A 282 -20.57 -5.26 -6.96
CA SER A 282 -20.91 -3.84 -6.81
C SER A 282 -22.04 -3.66 -5.80
N PRO A 283 -21.99 -2.65 -4.90
CA PRO A 283 -23.10 -2.32 -4.01
C PRO A 283 -24.35 -1.86 -4.76
N TYR A 284 -24.22 -1.53 -6.04
CA TYR A 284 -25.33 -1.11 -6.90
C TYR A 284 -25.91 -2.25 -7.73
N SER A 285 -25.27 -3.41 -7.78
CA SER A 285 -25.83 -4.58 -8.47
C SER A 285 -26.88 -5.22 -7.56
N ARG A 286 -28.04 -5.56 -8.14
CA ARG A 286 -29.18 -6.17 -7.44
C ARG A 286 -29.38 -7.64 -7.80
N ASN A 287 -28.43 -8.24 -8.51
CA ASN A 287 -28.56 -9.59 -9.05
C ASN A 287 -27.37 -10.46 -8.64
N ALA A 288 -27.61 -11.38 -7.70
CA ALA A 288 -26.61 -12.31 -7.23
C ALA A 288 -26.05 -13.23 -8.33
N ASP A 289 -26.88 -13.62 -9.30
CA ASP A 289 -26.44 -14.45 -10.44
C ASP A 289 -25.45 -13.69 -11.33
N GLU A 290 -25.65 -12.38 -11.50
CA GLU A 290 -24.74 -11.51 -12.24
C GLU A 290 -23.41 -11.35 -11.49
N MET A 291 -23.45 -11.10 -10.18
CA MET A 291 -22.25 -11.03 -9.34
C MET A 291 -21.44 -12.34 -9.39
N MET A 292 -22.12 -13.48 -9.25
CA MET A 292 -21.50 -14.81 -9.37
C MET A 292 -20.92 -15.04 -10.76
N THR A 293 -21.67 -14.70 -11.80
CA THR A 293 -21.20 -14.84 -13.19
C THR A 293 -19.94 -14.00 -13.44
N ASN A 294 -19.91 -12.75 -12.99
CA ASN A 294 -18.76 -11.86 -13.14
C ASN A 294 -17.54 -12.40 -12.38
N MET A 295 -17.75 -12.91 -11.17
CA MET A 295 -16.69 -13.57 -10.40
C MET A 295 -16.12 -14.79 -11.13
N MET A 296 -16.97 -15.66 -11.66
CA MET A 296 -16.56 -16.87 -12.39
C MET A 296 -15.91 -16.55 -13.74
N LYS A 297 -16.19 -15.38 -14.33
CA LYS A 297 -15.80 -15.08 -15.70
C LYS A 297 -14.41 -14.53 -15.90
N ASN A 298 -13.74 -13.95 -14.90
CA ASN A 298 -12.32 -13.54 -14.90
C ASN A 298 -11.93 -12.57 -13.76
N ALA A 299 -12.71 -12.49 -12.67
CA ALA A 299 -12.38 -11.59 -11.58
C ALA A 299 -11.05 -12.00 -10.92
N THR A 300 -10.18 -11.03 -10.73
CA THR A 300 -8.89 -11.20 -10.04
C THR A 300 -9.05 -10.99 -8.54
N THR A 301 -9.95 -10.10 -8.12
CA THR A 301 -10.29 -9.90 -6.70
C THR A 301 -11.78 -9.71 -6.48
N ILE A 302 -12.22 -9.90 -5.23
CA ILE A 302 -13.53 -9.49 -4.74
C ILE A 302 -13.31 -8.45 -3.65
N HIS A 303 -13.86 -7.26 -3.83
CA HIS A 303 -13.86 -6.22 -2.80
C HIS A 303 -15.14 -6.25 -1.98
N LEU A 304 -15.01 -6.21 -0.66
CA LEU A 304 -16.16 -6.20 0.25
C LEU A 304 -16.43 -4.79 0.74
N PHE A 305 -17.47 -4.16 0.19
CA PHE A 305 -17.97 -2.87 0.66
C PHE A 305 -18.61 -3.03 2.05
N ARG A 306 -18.30 -2.12 2.96
CA ARG A 306 -18.71 -2.21 4.37
C ARG A 306 -20.12 -1.65 4.63
N THR A 307 -20.68 -0.82 3.73
CA THR A 307 -21.77 0.11 4.12
C THR A 307 -22.99 0.20 3.21
N ASP A 308 -23.02 -0.41 2.02
CA ASP A 308 -23.98 0.04 0.99
C ASP A 308 -24.90 -1.06 0.41
N TYR A 309 -25.23 -2.10 1.19
CA TYR A 309 -26.12 -3.18 0.74
C TYR A 309 -27.51 -3.08 1.39
N SER A 310 -28.57 -3.39 0.63
CA SER A 310 -29.87 -3.69 1.24
C SER A 310 -29.80 -5.02 2.00
N ARG A 311 -30.74 -5.30 2.91
CA ARG A 311 -30.71 -6.54 3.73
C ARG A 311 -30.64 -7.84 2.92
N ASN A 312 -31.28 -7.89 1.75
CA ASN A 312 -31.23 -9.06 0.88
C ASN A 312 -29.86 -9.17 0.18
N ASP A 313 -29.35 -8.05 -0.34
CA ASP A 313 -28.03 -8.01 -0.97
C ASP A 313 -26.92 -8.37 0.05
N GLU A 314 -27.11 -8.01 1.32
CA GLU A 314 -26.16 -8.35 2.39
C GLU A 314 -26.03 -9.88 2.59
N ALA A 315 -27.14 -10.63 2.47
CA ALA A 315 -27.13 -12.08 2.60
C ALA A 315 -26.42 -12.75 1.41
N ASP A 316 -26.69 -12.29 0.18
CA ASP A 316 -26.07 -12.81 -1.04
C ASP A 316 -24.57 -12.48 -1.08
N VAL A 317 -24.19 -11.24 -0.76
CA VAL A 317 -22.79 -10.82 -0.65
C VAL A 317 -22.06 -11.61 0.44
N ALA A 318 -22.72 -11.89 1.57
CA ALA A 318 -22.15 -12.75 2.60
C ALA A 318 -21.97 -14.21 2.12
N ALA A 319 -22.90 -14.75 1.34
CA ALA A 319 -22.79 -16.09 0.76
C ALA A 319 -21.63 -16.17 -0.24
N ILE A 320 -21.55 -15.19 -1.15
CA ILE A 320 -20.45 -15.02 -2.10
C ILE A 320 -19.10 -14.95 -1.37
N TYR A 321 -19.02 -14.11 -0.33
CA TYR A 321 -17.82 -14.01 0.50
C TYR A 321 -17.44 -15.34 1.13
N ARG A 322 -18.40 -16.05 1.76
CA ARG A 322 -18.11 -17.34 2.41
C ARG A 322 -17.61 -18.37 1.41
N MET A 323 -18.18 -18.41 0.21
CA MET A 323 -17.73 -19.31 -0.86
C MET A 323 -16.29 -18.98 -1.27
N ALA A 324 -15.99 -17.72 -1.56
CA ALA A 324 -14.64 -17.29 -1.92
C ALA A 324 -13.64 -17.51 -0.77
N ALA A 325 -14.03 -17.26 0.47
CA ALA A 325 -13.19 -17.43 1.63
C ALA A 325 -12.84 -18.91 1.88
N LYS A 326 -13.83 -19.81 1.83
CA LYS A 326 -13.59 -21.26 1.93
C LYS A 326 -12.60 -21.76 0.88
N GLN A 327 -12.68 -21.23 -0.34
CA GLN A 327 -11.83 -21.66 -1.44
C GLN A 327 -10.42 -21.06 -1.37
N HIS A 328 -10.31 -19.75 -1.14
CA HIS A 328 -9.07 -19.00 -1.30
C HIS A 328 -8.32 -18.72 0.01
N CYS A 329 -8.98 -18.72 1.17
CA CYS A 329 -8.35 -18.51 2.48
C CYS A 329 -8.80 -19.56 3.54
N PRO A 330 -8.60 -20.86 3.28
CA PRO A 330 -9.17 -21.93 4.11
C PRO A 330 -8.65 -21.93 5.55
N LYS A 331 -7.36 -21.63 5.81
CA LYS A 331 -6.83 -21.69 7.19
C LYS A 331 -7.44 -20.60 8.06
N ILE A 332 -7.54 -19.38 7.54
CA ILE A 332 -8.17 -18.26 8.26
C ILE A 332 -9.67 -18.50 8.40
N TYR A 333 -10.33 -19.00 7.35
CA TYR A 333 -11.76 -19.28 7.38
C TYR A 333 -12.12 -20.33 8.46
N GLU A 334 -11.42 -21.47 8.46
CA GLU A 334 -11.62 -22.53 9.46
C GLU A 334 -11.28 -22.09 10.89
N HIS A 335 -10.26 -21.24 11.06
CA HIS A 335 -9.92 -20.68 12.38
C HIS A 335 -10.98 -19.70 12.88
N ALA A 336 -11.49 -18.85 11.98
CA ALA A 336 -12.54 -17.89 12.32
C ALA A 336 -13.84 -18.59 12.73
N GLU A 337 -14.24 -19.68 12.07
CA GLU A 337 -15.42 -20.49 12.44
C GLU A 337 -15.32 -21.15 13.83
N LYS A 338 -14.11 -21.30 14.39
CA LYS A 338 -13.91 -21.87 15.73
C LYS A 338 -13.98 -20.84 16.85
N ILE A 339 -13.76 -19.56 16.53
CA ILE A 339 -13.58 -18.48 17.51
C ILE A 339 -14.79 -17.54 17.57
N PHE A 340 -15.58 -17.50 16.49
CA PHE A 340 -16.82 -16.76 16.36
C PHE A 340 -17.97 -17.71 16.05
#